data_AF-A0A7Y3EF02-F1
#
_entry.id   AF-A0A7Y3EF02-F1
#
_cell.length_a   1.000
_cell.length_b   1.000
_cell.length_c   1.000
_cell.angle_alpha   90.00
_cell.angle_beta   90.00
_cell.angle_gamma   90.00
#
_symmetry.space_group_name_H-M   'P 1'
#
loop_
_entity.id
_entity.type
_entity.pdbx_description
1 polymer ?
#
loop_
_entity_poly.entity_id
_entity_poly.type
_entity_poly.pdbx_seq_one_letter_code
_entity_poly.pdbx_strand_id
1 'polypeptide(L)'
;SWLVDWTVDPADITASVRALAALGTPYESTEEDWVRGQMQSQGQAIVESLAQTGIETSWDREIIAMIAYLQRLGRDGNAVFQAEGSQ
;
A
#
# COMPACT_ATOMS: atom_id res chain seq x y z
N SER A 1 -1.38 9.82 18.13
CA SER A 1 -0.17 9.05 17.79
C SER A 1 0.08 9.26 16.31
N TRP A 2 1.32 9.54 15.90
CA TRP A 2 1.67 9.97 14.53
C TRP A 2 1.01 9.13 13.42
N LEU A 3 1.04 7.78 13.52
CA LEU A 3 0.41 6.86 12.56
C LEU A 3 -1.09 7.12 12.30
N VAL A 4 -1.83 7.56 13.32
CA VAL A 4 -3.28 7.80 13.20
C VAL A 4 -3.55 9.23 12.74
N ASP A 5 -2.69 10.16 13.13
CA ASP A 5 -2.91 11.59 12.96
C ASP A 5 -2.41 12.09 11.59
N TRP A 6 -1.38 11.46 11.03
CA TRP A 6 -0.70 11.91 9.82
C TRP A 6 -1.20 11.21 8.55
N THR A 7 -0.99 11.88 7.42
CA THR A 7 -1.37 11.42 6.08
C THR A 7 -0.14 11.23 5.21
N VAL A 8 -0.20 10.27 4.30
CA VAL A 8 0.82 10.02 3.28
C VAL A 8 0.49 10.84 2.04
N ASP A 9 1.43 11.68 1.58
CA ASP A 9 1.28 12.45 0.35
C ASP A 9 1.70 11.60 -0.88
N PRO A 10 0.82 11.40 -1.87
CA PRO A 10 1.18 10.71 -3.11
C PRO A 10 2.35 11.33 -3.88
N ALA A 11 2.61 12.63 -3.72
CA ALA A 11 3.76 13.28 -4.37
C ALA A 11 5.09 12.73 -3.81
N ASP A 12 5.20 12.56 -2.49
CA ASP A 12 6.39 12.00 -1.83
C ASP A 12 6.61 10.54 -2.21
N ILE A 13 5.52 9.77 -2.30
CA ILE A 13 5.56 8.38 -2.75
C ILE A 13 5.98 8.29 -4.22
N THR A 14 5.48 9.19 -5.07
CA THR A 14 5.85 9.25 -6.49
C THR A 14 7.34 9.52 -6.67
N ALA A 15 7.92 10.41 -5.86
CA ALA A 15 9.37 10.66 -5.86
C ALA A 15 10.16 9.38 -5.51
N SER A 16 9.70 8.63 -4.51
CA SER A 16 10.31 7.35 -4.12
C SER A 16 10.18 6.28 -5.21
N VAL A 17 9.00 6.16 -5.83
CA VAL A 17 8.73 5.24 -6.94
C VAL A 17 9.64 5.53 -8.13
N ARG A 18 9.80 6.81 -8.51
CA ARG A 18 10.73 7.22 -9.59
C ARG A 18 12.17 6.84 -9.28
N ALA A 19 12.62 7.06 -8.04
CA ALA A 19 13.97 6.69 -7.62
C ALA A 19 14.19 5.15 -7.71
N LEU A 20 13.24 4.35 -7.21
CA LEU A 20 13.33 2.90 -7.26
C LEU A 20 13.21 2.35 -8.69
N ALA A 21 12.39 2.97 -9.54
CA ALA A 21 12.29 2.66 -10.96
C ALA A 21 13.63 2.91 -11.68
N ALA A 22 14.28 4.04 -11.39
CA ALA A 22 15.60 4.36 -11.94
C ALA A 22 16.69 3.36 -11.50
N LEU A 23 16.52 2.72 -10.34
CA LEU A 23 17.39 1.65 -9.83
C LEU A 23 17.04 0.25 -10.38
N GLY A 24 16.05 0.15 -11.28
CA GLY A 24 15.70 -1.09 -11.98
C GLY A 24 14.51 -1.85 -11.38
N THR A 25 13.80 -1.28 -10.40
CA THR A 25 12.55 -1.89 -9.90
C THR A 25 11.46 -1.74 -10.95
N PRO A 26 10.79 -2.83 -11.39
CA PRO A 26 9.77 -2.73 -12.43
C PRO A 26 8.48 -2.14 -11.87
N TYR A 27 8.21 -0.88 -12.19
CA TYR A 27 6.92 -0.22 -11.97
C TYR A 27 6.18 -0.06 -13.30
N GLU A 28 4.87 -0.26 -13.29
CA GLU A 28 4.03 -0.10 -14.49
C GLU A 28 3.98 1.36 -14.97
N SER A 29 3.94 2.31 -14.02
CA SER A 29 4.00 3.74 -14.29
C SER A 29 4.62 4.48 -13.11
N THR A 30 5.19 5.66 -13.39
CA THR A 30 5.76 6.58 -12.40
C THR A 30 5.07 7.96 -12.43
N GLU A 31 3.93 8.04 -13.12
CA GLU A 31 3.05 9.21 -13.13
C GLU A 31 2.32 9.34 -11.81
N GLU A 32 2.24 10.56 -11.26
CA GLU A 32 1.67 10.80 -9.93
C GLU A 32 0.20 10.35 -9.85
N ASP A 33 -0.60 10.64 -10.87
CA ASP A 33 -2.02 10.23 -10.90
C ASP A 33 -2.18 8.71 -10.86
N TRP A 34 -1.27 7.98 -11.51
CA TRP A 34 -1.28 6.53 -11.45
C TRP A 34 -0.88 6.04 -10.06
N VAL A 35 0.20 6.58 -9.48
CA VAL A 35 0.65 6.22 -8.11
C VAL A 35 -0.44 6.52 -7.08
N ARG A 36 -1.05 7.70 -7.15
CA ARG A 36 -2.19 8.11 -6.31
C ARG A 36 -3.36 7.15 -6.45
N GLY A 37 -3.73 6.77 -7.68
CA GLY A 37 -4.79 5.81 -7.94
C GLY A 37 -4.52 4.44 -7.31
N GLN A 38 -3.28 3.95 -7.40
CA GLN A 38 -2.86 2.69 -6.76
C GLN A 38 -2.88 2.78 -5.23
N MET A 39 -2.41 3.89 -4.67
CA MET A 39 -2.45 4.14 -3.22
C MET A 39 -3.89 4.15 -2.72
N GLN A 40 -4.77 4.89 -3.40
CA GLN A 40 -6.18 5.00 -3.04
C GLN A 40 -6.87 3.64 -3.12
N SER A 41 -6.69 2.88 -4.21
CA SER A 41 -7.29 1.56 -4.37
C SER A 41 -6.91 0.60 -3.24
N GLN A 42 -5.61 0.51 -2.92
CA GLN A 42 -5.11 -0.36 -1.85
C GLN A 42 -5.58 0.10 -0.46
N GLY A 43 -5.50 1.40 -0.18
CA GLY A 43 -5.92 1.96 1.10
C GLY A 43 -7.44 1.85 1.31
N GLN A 44 -8.23 2.06 0.26
CA GLN A 44 -9.68 2.04 0.35
C GLN A 44 -10.23 0.64 0.62
N ALA A 45 -9.64 -0.42 0.06
CA ALA A 45 -9.98 -1.80 0.41
C ALA A 45 -9.78 -2.08 1.92
N ILE A 46 -8.76 -1.48 2.53
CA ILE A 46 -8.51 -1.61 3.97
C ILE A 46 -9.53 -0.80 4.78
N VAL A 47 -9.81 0.44 4.37
CA VAL A 47 -10.82 1.29 5.00
C VAL A 47 -12.19 0.61 5.00
N GLU A 48 -12.61 0.04 3.87
CA GLU A 48 -13.88 -0.69 3.75
C GLU A 48 -13.93 -1.91 4.68
N SER A 49 -12.82 -2.63 4.83
CA SER A 49 -12.73 -3.75 5.79
C SER A 49 -12.79 -3.28 7.25
N LEU A 50 -12.21 -2.12 7.56
CA LEU A 50 -12.23 -1.56 8.93
C LEU A 50 -13.61 -0.99 9.29
N ALA A 51 -14.28 -0.35 8.34
CA ALA A 51 -15.63 0.17 8.51
C ALA A 51 -16.64 -0.94 8.90
N GLN A 52 -16.49 -2.15 8.37
CA GLN A 52 -17.29 -3.32 8.76
C GLN A 52 -17.16 -3.69 10.25
N THR A 53 -16.08 -3.25 10.90
CA THR A 53 -15.81 -3.45 12.33
C THR A 53 -16.09 -2.20 13.16
N GLY A 54 -16.66 -1.15 12.56
CA GLY A 54 -17.02 0.10 13.21
C GLY A 54 -15.89 1.13 13.32
N ILE A 55 -14.80 0.96 12.56
CA ILE A 55 -13.66 1.88 12.56
C ILE A 55 -13.71 2.74 11.28
N GLU A 56 -13.92 4.04 11.46
CA GLU A 56 -13.93 5.03 10.39
C GLU A 56 -12.57 5.72 10.28
N THR A 57 -12.03 5.82 9.05
CA THR A 57 -10.74 6.44 8.76
C THR A 57 -10.62 6.76 7.27
N SER A 58 -9.53 7.41 6.85
CA SER A 58 -9.24 7.74 5.45
C SER A 58 -8.12 6.88 4.89
N TRP A 59 -8.15 6.63 3.57
CA TRP A 59 -7.22 5.74 2.87
C TRP A 59 -5.75 6.21 2.93
N ASP A 60 -5.54 7.50 3.13
CA ASP A 60 -4.26 8.19 3.12
C ASP A 60 -3.59 8.24 4.50
N ARG A 61 -4.20 7.70 5.57
CA ARG A 61 -3.55 7.67 6.88
C ARG A 61 -2.33 6.76 6.89
N GLU A 62 -1.30 7.15 7.62
CA GLU A 62 -0.08 6.33 7.74
C GLU A 62 -0.35 4.96 8.37
N ILE A 63 -1.31 4.85 9.30
CA ILE A 63 -1.75 3.56 9.84
C ILE A 63 -2.31 2.65 8.76
N ILE A 64 -2.98 3.20 7.74
CA ILE A 64 -3.49 2.42 6.60
C ILE A 64 -2.35 1.95 5.72
N ALA A 65 -1.36 2.80 5.44
CA ALA A 65 -0.15 2.39 4.72
C ALA A 65 0.60 1.26 5.45
N MET A 66 0.71 1.34 6.77
CA MET A 66 1.33 0.29 7.59
C MET A 66 0.54 -1.02 7.54
N ILE A 67 -0.80 -0.96 7.64
CA ILE A 67 -1.66 -2.15 7.51
C ILE A 67 -1.50 -2.75 6.11
N ALA A 68 -1.47 -1.94 5.05
CA ALA A 68 -1.28 -2.41 3.67
C ALA A 68 0.04 -3.19 3.53
N TYR A 69 1.13 -2.64 4.08
CA TYR A 69 2.44 -3.29 4.07
C TYR A 69 2.42 -4.64 4.80
N LEU A 70 1.88 -4.70 6.02
CA LEU A 70 1.80 -5.93 6.81
C LEU A 70 0.93 -6.99 6.13
N GLN A 71 -0.22 -6.59 5.58
CA GLN A 71 -1.09 -7.49 4.84
C GLN A 71 -0.42 -8.04 3.59
N ARG A 72 0.34 -7.21 2.86
CA ARG A 72 1.09 -7.65 1.69
C ARG A 72 2.18 -8.65 2.05
N LEU A 73 2.95 -8.39 3.10
CA LEU A 73 3.94 -9.37 3.60
C LEU A 73 3.30 -10.72 3.94
N GLY A 74 2.11 -10.71 4.56
CA GLY A 74 1.38 -11.93 4.88
C GLY A 74 0.84 -12.67 3.65
N ARG A 75 0.19 -11.96 2.70
CA ARG A 75 -0.43 -12.60 1.53
C ARG A 75 0.60 -13.03 0.49
N ASP A 76 1.50 -12.13 0.11
CA ASP A 76 2.53 -12.42 -0.91
C ASP A 76 3.50 -13.49 -0.37
N GLY A 77 3.90 -13.38 0.90
CA GLY A 77 4.71 -14.40 1.56
C GLY A 77 4.04 -15.77 1.54
N ASN A 78 2.76 -15.86 1.95
CA ASN A 78 2.02 -17.12 1.93
C ASN A 78 1.81 -17.69 0.53
N ALA A 79 1.64 -16.84 -0.49
CA ALA A 79 1.49 -17.28 -1.88
C ALA A 79 2.78 -17.94 -2.39
N VAL A 80 3.95 -17.36 -2.08
CA VAL A 80 5.26 -17.97 -2.39
C VAL A 80 5.43 -19.30 -1.67
N PHE A 81 5.15 -19.37 -0.37
CA PHE A 81 5.27 -20.61 0.40
C PHE A 81 4.37 -21.74 -0.14
N GLN A 82 3.14 -21.44 -0.56
CA GLN A 82 2.25 -22.44 -1.15
C GLN A 82 2.72 -22.89 -2.54
N ALA A 83 3.26 -21.97 -3.35
CA ALA A 83 3.80 -22.31 -4.66
C ALA A 83 5.04 -23.22 -4.57
N GLU A 84 5.88 -23.03 -3.55
CA GLU A 84 7.08 -23.85 -3.31
C GLU A 84 6.76 -25.19 -2.60
N GLY A 85 5.84 -25.19 -1.63
CA GLY A 85 5.44 -26.41 -0.91
C GLY A 85 4.55 -27.38 -1.71
N SER A 86 4.15 -27.00 -2.91
CA SER A 86 3.42 -27.86 -3.86
C SER A 86 4.33 -28.59 -4.85
N GLN A 87 5.66 -28.50 -4.69
CA GLN A 87 6.68 -29.21 -5.48
C GLN A 87 7.23 -30.44 -4.73
#